data_AF-A0A2K9PQF0-F1
#
_entry.id   AF-A0A2K9PQF0-F1
#
_cell.length_a   1.000
_cell.length_b   1.000
_cell.length_c   1.000
_cell.angle_alpha   90.00
_cell.angle_beta   90.00
_cell.angle_gamma   90.00
#
_symmetry.space_group_name_H-M   'P 1'
#
loop_
_entity.id
_entity.type
_entity.pdbx_description
1 polymer ?
#
loop_
_entity_poly.entity_id
_entity_poly.type
_entity_poly.pdbx_seq_one_letter_code
_entity_poly.pdbx_strand_id
1 'polypeptide(L)'
;MKNLFCLFLVVLISNTSFSQEKTEKDITEEDNTNDLFKFYPNPAENELFILGKNKIKSIEIIDVLGKTVATHLIDKSIIKIDVSQLKSGVYLLQVTNENDTLETKRLVIK
;
A
#
# COMPACT_ATOMS: atom_id res chain seq x y z
N MET A 1 58.55 7.32 -26.64
CA MET A 1 57.84 8.61 -26.60
C MET A 1 56.36 8.39 -26.86
N LYS A 2 55.64 7.85 -25.87
CA LYS A 2 54.17 7.75 -25.78
C LYS A 2 53.81 7.96 -24.31
N ASN A 3 54.48 8.93 -23.70
CA ASN A 3 54.02 9.48 -22.44
C ASN A 3 52.78 10.30 -22.76
N LEU A 4 51.92 10.48 -21.75
CA LEU A 4 51.12 11.69 -21.58
C LEU A 4 49.70 11.71 -22.16
N PHE A 5 49.21 10.67 -22.84
CA PHE A 5 47.81 10.68 -23.31
C PHE A 5 46.79 10.04 -22.35
N CYS A 6 47.22 9.30 -21.32
CA CYS A 6 46.28 8.62 -20.41
C CYS A 6 45.80 9.47 -19.22
N LEU A 7 46.11 10.78 -19.18
CA LEU A 7 45.81 11.62 -18.01
C LEU A 7 44.84 12.78 -18.26
N PHE A 8 44.20 12.85 -19.43
CA PHE A 8 43.29 13.96 -19.77
C PHE A 8 41.90 13.57 -20.29
N LEU A 9 41.57 12.27 -20.34
CA LEU A 9 40.24 11.84 -20.79
C LEU A 9 39.33 11.61 -19.57
N VAL A 10 38.64 12.70 -19.22
CA VAL A 10 37.30 12.67 -18.61
C VAL A 10 37.28 12.52 -17.08
N VAL A 11 37.96 13.47 -16.43
CA VAL A 11 37.48 14.17 -15.21
C VAL A 11 36.22 15.01 -15.52
N LEU A 12 35.36 14.56 -16.44
CA LEU A 12 34.17 15.25 -16.95
C LEU A 12 32.85 14.52 -16.65
N ILE A 13 32.88 13.36 -15.98
CA ILE A 13 31.67 12.84 -15.33
C ILE A 13 31.55 13.54 -13.97
N SER A 14 31.37 14.85 -14.07
CA SER A 14 30.93 15.69 -12.97
C SER A 14 29.68 15.07 -12.37
N ASN A 15 29.67 15.01 -11.04
CA ASN A 15 28.54 14.62 -10.23
C ASN A 15 27.27 15.28 -10.78
N THR A 16 26.44 14.51 -11.48
CA THR A 16 25.04 14.87 -11.57
C THR A 16 24.48 14.62 -10.19
N SER A 17 24.57 15.63 -9.34
CA SER A 17 23.75 15.74 -8.15
C SER A 17 22.31 15.57 -8.63
N PHE A 18 21.76 14.38 -8.42
CA PHE A 18 20.33 14.14 -8.51
C PHE A 18 19.71 14.90 -7.35
N SER A 19 19.51 16.20 -7.53
CA SER A 19 18.65 16.98 -6.67
C SER A 19 17.26 16.48 -6.95
N GLN A 20 16.73 15.61 -6.09
CA GLN A 20 15.30 15.32 -6.10
C GLN A 20 14.59 16.64 -5.83
N GLU A 21 13.92 17.15 -6.85
CA GLU A 21 12.88 18.14 -6.70
C GLU A 21 11.85 17.54 -5.74
N LYS A 22 11.86 18.03 -4.49
CA LYS A 22 10.80 17.76 -3.54
C LYS A 22 9.57 18.48 -4.08
N THR A 23 8.80 17.79 -4.93
CA THR A 23 7.42 18.18 -5.16
C THR A 23 6.75 18.12 -3.80
N GLU A 24 6.46 19.28 -3.24
CA GLU A 24 5.60 19.44 -2.08
C GLU A 24 4.22 18.96 -2.52
N LYS A 25 4.01 17.64 -2.41
CA LYS A 25 2.73 16.99 -2.62
C LYS A 25 1.86 17.44 -1.46
N ASP A 26 1.16 18.53 -1.69
CA ASP A 26 0.08 19.03 -0.86
C ASP A 26 -0.82 17.84 -0.50
N ILE A 27 -1.14 17.70 0.79
CA ILE A 27 -1.95 16.59 1.30
C ILE A 27 -3.40 16.88 0.90
N THR A 28 -3.68 16.77 -0.39
CA THR A 28 -5.01 16.47 -0.88
C THR A 28 -5.05 14.95 -0.96
N GLU A 29 -5.92 14.33 -0.17
CA GLU A 29 -6.19 12.89 -0.27
C GLU A 29 -6.43 12.57 -1.75
N GLU A 30 -5.50 11.82 -2.36
CA GLU A 30 -5.72 11.24 -3.67
C GLU A 30 -6.88 10.26 -3.51
N ASP A 31 -8.09 10.76 -3.72
CA ASP A 31 -9.25 9.94 -3.98
C ASP A 31 -8.98 9.28 -5.34
N ASN A 32 -8.18 8.22 -5.31
CA ASN A 32 -7.88 7.39 -6.46
C ASN A 32 -9.21 6.84 -6.93
N THR A 33 -9.77 7.45 -7.97
CA THR A 33 -11.10 7.14 -8.53
C THR A 33 -11.24 5.69 -9.03
N ASN A 34 -10.15 4.94 -9.02
CA ASN A 34 -10.01 3.56 -9.46
C ASN A 34 -9.85 2.54 -8.33
N ASP A 35 -9.90 2.95 -7.05
CA ASP A 35 -9.84 2.01 -5.94
C ASP A 35 -11.02 1.02 -6.00
N LEU A 36 -10.76 -0.27 -5.74
CA LEU A 36 -11.79 -1.30 -5.64
C LEU A 36 -12.56 -1.17 -4.34
N PHE A 37 -11.90 -0.70 -3.27
CA PHE A 37 -12.54 -0.49 -1.98
C PHE A 37 -11.93 0.66 -1.17
N LYS A 38 -12.73 1.18 -0.23
CA LYS A 38 -12.32 2.08 0.85
C LYS A 38 -12.52 1.39 2.20
N PHE A 39 -11.80 1.81 3.22
CA PHE A 39 -11.98 1.26 4.57
C PHE A 39 -11.69 2.31 5.65
N TYR A 40 -12.35 2.16 6.80
CA TYR A 40 -12.21 3.04 7.94
C TYR A 40 -12.68 2.34 9.22
N PRO A 41 -12.27 2.82 10.41
CA PRO A 41 -11.17 3.76 10.61
C PRO A 41 -9.82 3.12 10.27
N ASN A 42 -8.82 3.96 10.00
CA ASN A 42 -7.42 3.56 9.92
C ASN A 42 -6.58 4.67 10.55
N PRO A 43 -5.97 4.48 11.73
CA PRO A 43 -5.85 3.22 12.48
C PRO A 43 -7.16 2.69 13.08
N ALA A 44 -7.34 1.36 13.08
CA ALA A 44 -8.49 0.66 13.66
C ALA A 44 -8.19 0.11 15.07
N GLU A 45 -9.23 -0.02 15.89
CA GLU A 45 -9.13 -0.58 17.26
C GLU A 45 -9.90 -1.89 17.37
N ASN A 46 -11.23 -1.82 17.31
CA ASN A 46 -12.09 -3.00 17.52
C ASN A 46 -12.82 -3.44 16.25
N GLU A 47 -13.15 -2.49 15.38
CA GLU A 47 -13.93 -2.75 14.18
C GLU A 47 -13.33 -2.05 12.98
N LEU A 48 -13.50 -2.68 11.83
CA LEU A 48 -13.08 -2.18 10.53
C LEU A 48 -14.26 -2.24 9.56
N PHE A 49 -14.62 -1.11 8.98
CA PHE A 49 -15.61 -1.01 7.93
C PHE A 49 -14.92 -1.01 6.58
N ILE A 50 -15.42 -1.82 5.67
CA ILE A 50 -14.92 -1.95 4.30
C ILE A 50 -16.07 -1.69 3.33
N LEU A 51 -15.83 -0.77 2.41
CA LEU A 51 -16.76 -0.33 1.36
C LEU A 51 -16.17 -0.70 0.00
N GLY A 52 -16.65 -1.80 -0.59
CA GLY A 52 -16.34 -2.19 -1.96
C GLY A 52 -17.15 -1.39 -2.99
N LYS A 53 -16.52 -1.03 -4.11
CA LYS A 53 -17.18 -0.48 -5.30
C LYS A 53 -18.12 -1.51 -5.96
N ASN A 54 -17.71 -2.76 -5.90
CA ASN A 54 -18.47 -3.95 -6.29
C ASN A 54 -18.68 -4.84 -5.06
N LYS A 55 -19.39 -5.96 -5.21
CA LYS A 55 -19.42 -6.94 -4.12
C LYS A 55 -18.03 -7.50 -3.86
N ILE A 56 -17.73 -7.70 -2.58
CA ILE A 56 -16.49 -8.30 -2.13
C ILE A 56 -16.71 -9.80 -2.00
N LYS A 57 -15.82 -10.58 -2.60
CA LYS A 57 -15.79 -12.04 -2.59
C LYS A 57 -14.99 -12.57 -1.41
N SER A 58 -13.82 -11.98 -1.15
CA SER A 58 -13.00 -12.36 0.01
C SER A 58 -12.22 -11.18 0.57
N ILE A 59 -11.92 -11.29 1.87
CA ILE A 59 -11.08 -10.36 2.61
C ILE A 59 -10.05 -11.18 3.39
N GLU A 60 -8.78 -10.83 3.26
CA GLU A 60 -7.67 -11.42 3.99
C GLU A 60 -6.87 -10.34 4.71
N ILE A 61 -6.53 -10.60 5.97
CA ILE A 61 -5.63 -9.75 6.76
C ILE A 61 -4.34 -10.53 6.95
N ILE A 62 -3.23 -9.93 6.55
CA ILE A 62 -1.90 -10.56 6.50
C ILE A 62 -0.93 -9.73 7.35
N ASP A 63 -0.16 -10.40 8.21
CA ASP A 63 0.86 -9.73 9.02
C ASP A 63 2.13 -9.36 8.22
N VAL A 64 3.06 -8.65 8.86
CA VAL A 64 4.33 -8.22 8.22
C VAL A 64 5.25 -9.37 7.79
N LEU A 65 5.01 -10.59 8.28
CA LEU A 65 5.75 -11.79 7.90
C LEU A 65 5.08 -12.54 6.74
N GLY A 66 3.95 -12.04 6.24
CA GLY A 66 3.19 -12.67 5.16
C GLY A 66 2.23 -13.77 5.64
N LYS A 67 2.00 -13.91 6.94
CA LYS A 67 1.05 -14.89 7.48
C LYS A 67 -0.36 -14.32 7.46
N THR A 68 -1.29 -15.04 6.84
CA THR A 68 -2.72 -14.72 6.92
C THR A 68 -3.23 -14.96 8.35
N VAL A 69 -3.71 -13.91 8.99
CA VAL A 69 -4.23 -13.93 10.37
C VAL A 69 -5.76 -13.92 10.43
N ALA A 70 -6.43 -13.47 9.37
CA ALA A 70 -7.88 -13.55 9.23
C ALA A 70 -8.28 -13.73 7.76
N THR A 71 -9.35 -14.49 7.52
CA THR A 71 -9.94 -14.70 6.19
C THR A 71 -11.46 -14.70 6.31
N HIS A 72 -12.12 -13.95 5.43
CA HIS A 72 -13.57 -13.87 5.35
C HIS A 72 -14.04 -14.08 3.91
N LEU A 73 -15.00 -14.99 3.72
CA LEU A 73 -15.74 -15.11 2.46
C LEU A 73 -17.01 -14.27 2.55
N ILE A 74 -17.20 -13.38 1.58
CA ILE A 74 -18.23 -12.34 1.61
C ILE A 74 -19.00 -12.35 0.27
N ASP A 75 -20.24 -11.85 0.28
CA ASP A 75 -21.03 -11.54 -0.92
C ASP A 75 -21.82 -10.24 -0.69
N LYS A 76 -21.11 -9.19 -0.26
CA LYS A 76 -21.64 -7.87 0.12
C LYS A 76 -20.66 -6.77 -0.27
N SER A 77 -21.17 -5.58 -0.53
CA SER A 77 -20.34 -4.39 -0.80
C SER A 77 -19.94 -3.64 0.47
N ILE A 78 -20.72 -3.75 1.56
CA ILE A 78 -20.44 -3.12 2.86
C ILE A 78 -20.27 -4.20 3.92
N ILE A 79 -19.13 -4.19 4.59
CA ILE A 79 -18.73 -5.19 5.59
C ILE A 79 -18.25 -4.48 6.85
N LYS A 80 -18.59 -5.05 8.00
CA LYS A 80 -17.95 -4.78 9.29
C LYS A 80 -17.18 -6.02 9.72
N ILE A 81 -15.90 -5.87 10.02
CA ILE A 81 -15.02 -6.92 10.53
C ILE A 81 -14.64 -6.56 11.96
N ASP A 82 -14.67 -7.54 12.86
CA ASP A 82 -14.08 -7.42 14.19
C ASP A 82 -12.57 -7.67 14.11
N VAL A 83 -11.79 -6.66 14.50
CA VAL A 83 -10.33 -6.67 14.53
C VAL A 83 -9.77 -6.60 15.96
N SER A 84 -10.63 -6.66 16.98
CA SER A 84 -10.26 -6.53 18.40
C SER A 84 -9.25 -7.60 18.89
N GLN A 85 -9.18 -8.73 18.20
CA GLN A 85 -8.26 -9.83 18.54
C GLN A 85 -6.89 -9.68 17.87
N LEU A 86 -6.74 -8.72 16.96
CA LEU A 86 -5.45 -8.42 16.34
C LEU A 86 -4.59 -7.59 17.29
N LYS A 87 -3.29 -7.85 17.29
CA LYS A 87 -2.34 -7.04 18.06
C LYS A 87 -2.11 -5.71 17.35
N SER A 88 -1.78 -4.69 18.11
CA SER A 88 -1.29 -3.41 17.60
C SER A 88 -0.16 -3.62 16.60
N GLY A 89 -0.26 -3.00 15.42
CA GLY A 89 0.74 -3.18 14.37
C GLY A 89 0.26 -2.82 12.98
N VAL A 90 1.13 -3.09 12.01
CA VAL A 90 0.84 -2.88 10.58
C VAL A 90 0.50 -4.21 9.93
N TYR A 91 -0.51 -4.20 9.08
CA TYR A 91 -1.02 -5.35 8.35
C TYR A 91 -1.25 -4.98 6.88
N LEU A 92 -1.35 -6.00 6.03
CA LEU A 92 -1.88 -5.89 4.68
C LEU A 92 -3.33 -6.35 4.69
N LEU A 93 -4.21 -5.52 4.16
CA LEU A 93 -5.61 -5.82 3.93
C LEU A 93 -5.79 -6.11 2.45
N GLN A 94 -6.04 -7.37 2.12
CA GLN A 94 -6.29 -7.86 0.78
C GLN A 94 -7.79 -8.04 0.58
N VAL A 95 -8.33 -7.46 -0.48
CA VAL A 95 -9.74 -7.55 -0.83
C VAL A 95 -9.87 -8.01 -2.28
N THR A 96 -10.58 -9.11 -2.48
CA THR A 96 -10.92 -9.63 -3.81
C THR A 96 -12.39 -9.36 -4.07
N ASN A 97 -12.72 -8.71 -5.19
CA ASN A 97 -14.10 -8.47 -5.58
C ASN A 97 -14.74 -9.67 -6.32
N GLU A 98 -16.01 -9.56 -6.66
CA GLU A 98 -16.75 -10.58 -7.42
C GLU A 98 -16.19 -10.83 -8.84
N ASN A 99 -15.41 -9.90 -9.39
CA ASN A 99 -14.76 -10.01 -10.69
C ASN A 99 -13.32 -10.56 -10.58
N ASP A 100 -12.97 -11.18 -9.45
CA ASP A 100 -11.64 -11.73 -9.16
C ASP A 100 -10.49 -10.69 -9.24
N THR A 101 -10.81 -9.40 -9.10
CA THR A 101 -9.81 -8.34 -9.01
C THR A 101 -9.37 -8.18 -7.55
N LEU A 102 -8.06 -8.26 -7.32
CA LEU A 102 -7.43 -8.12 -6.01
C LEU A 102 -6.84 -6.72 -5.83
N GLU A 103 -7.16 -6.07 -4.71
CA GLU A 103 -6.49 -4.86 -4.25
C GLU A 103 -5.94 -5.08 -2.84
N THR A 104 -4.73 -4.57 -2.58
CA THR A 104 -4.06 -4.66 -1.27
C THR A 104 -3.80 -3.26 -0.72
N LYS A 105 -4.20 -3.00 0.53
CA LYS A 105 -3.94 -1.72 1.22
C LYS A 105 -3.29 -1.93 2.58
N ARG A 106 -2.54 -0.93 3.04
CA ARG A 106 -1.91 -0.94 4.37
C ARG A 106 -2.93 -0.62 5.46
N LEU A 107 -3.13 -1.53 6.41
CA LEU A 107 -3.99 -1.37 7.58
C LEU A 107 -3.13 -1.17 8.84
N VAL A 108 -3.50 -0.22 9.69
CA VAL A 108 -2.87 -0.01 11.00
C VAL A 108 -3.88 -0.38 12.08
N ILE A 109 -3.49 -1.28 12.99
CA ILE A 109 -4.24 -1.63 14.21
C ILE A 109 -3.57 -0.96 15.40
N LYS A 110 -4.37 -0.36 16.29
CA LYS A 110 -3.88 0.28 17.52
C LYS A 110 -3.61 -0.72 18.63
#